data_AF-A0A7C6I0F8-F1
#
_entry.id   AF-A0A7C6I0F8-F1
#
_cell.length_a   1.000
_cell.length_b   1.000
_cell.length_c   1.000
_cell.angle_alpha   90.00
_cell.angle_beta   90.00
_cell.angle_gamma   90.00
#
_symmetry.space_group_name_H-M   'P 1'
#
loop_
_entity.id
_entity.type
_entity.pdbx_description
1 polymer ?
#
loop_
_entity_poly.entity_id
_entity_poly.type
_entity_poly.pdbx_seq_one_letter_code
_entity_poly.pdbx_strand_id
1 'polypeptide(L)'
;MKSKILYLLSIFLFFICSCHGQISQKSIFTTNEQKKEKDISQTIKNFYVSYASNVSNGFDVENDVLLKENMTPELIAKIHRISAAVGSDPIIRAQDFNLEALSSFDVKHLEEDWYMVSYISTYNDKVIKIPIRVKNKDNKLQIDYITPEWNNSLYGDSLLCKQDTLQTIDSSSPMLFLKTFYATYTMQYCTMSLDLVNRLEVLREKFCTKKASDKIQKTRASEQGYDLLIDYYDFDKLWLPTLSFAHLNGDEYKVSYTKWQDMTTNIFVSVIKKNDMYVIDDIRVESDY
;
A
#
# COMPACT_ATOMS: atom_id res chain seq x y z
N MET A 1 78.69 -55.47 16.52
CA MET A 1 79.91 -54.63 16.44
C MET A 1 79.61 -53.45 15.50
N LYS A 2 79.67 -52.22 16.03
CA LYS A 2 79.87 -50.92 15.35
C LYS A 2 78.78 -50.34 14.39
N SER A 3 78.10 -49.32 14.92
CA SER A 3 77.69 -48.01 14.36
C SER A 3 78.03 -47.64 12.90
N LYS A 4 77.06 -46.99 12.22
CA LYS A 4 77.14 -45.69 11.47
C LYS A 4 75.79 -45.45 10.73
N ILE A 5 74.98 -44.46 11.11
CA ILE A 5 74.89 -43.08 10.59
C ILE A 5 74.61 -42.97 9.06
N LEU A 6 73.37 -42.53 8.78
CA LEU A 6 72.85 -41.63 7.73
C LEU A 6 72.97 -41.98 6.23
N TYR A 7 71.84 -41.98 5.50
CA TYR A 7 71.53 -40.96 4.49
C TYR A 7 70.03 -40.98 4.11
N LEU A 8 69.46 -39.77 4.06
CA LEU A 8 68.14 -39.38 3.57
C LEU A 8 67.85 -39.90 2.15
N LEU A 9 66.62 -40.35 1.89
CA LEU A 9 65.98 -40.08 0.60
C LEU A 9 64.44 -40.09 0.72
N SER A 10 63.91 -38.88 0.53
CA SER A 10 62.53 -38.43 0.31
C SER A 10 61.66 -39.37 -0.55
N ILE A 11 60.45 -39.69 -0.07
CA ILE A 11 59.25 -39.82 -0.91
C ILE A 11 58.09 -39.13 -0.20
N PHE A 12 57.75 -37.93 -0.67
CA PHE A 12 56.50 -37.23 -0.39
C PHE A 12 55.36 -37.98 -1.11
N LEU A 13 54.43 -38.59 -0.36
CA LEU A 13 53.14 -39.03 -0.91
C LEU A 13 52.11 -37.93 -0.66
N PHE A 14 51.68 -37.29 -1.74
CA PHE A 14 50.56 -36.37 -1.78
C PHE A 14 49.27 -37.09 -1.36
N PHE A 15 48.75 -36.78 -0.18
CA PHE A 15 47.32 -36.94 0.10
C PHE A 15 46.60 -35.75 -0.55
N ILE A 16 46.09 -35.94 -1.76
CA ILE A 16 45.13 -35.01 -2.36
C ILE A 16 43.80 -35.26 -1.63
N CYS A 17 43.56 -34.45 -0.60
CA CYS A 17 42.24 -34.30 -0.01
C CYS A 17 41.38 -33.49 -1.00
N SER A 18 40.50 -34.18 -1.74
CA SER A 18 39.53 -33.56 -2.63
C SER A 18 38.43 -32.86 -1.82
N CYS A 19 38.76 -31.71 -1.22
CA CYS A 19 37.78 -30.73 -0.75
C CYS A 19 37.66 -29.62 -1.80
N HIS A 20 37.13 -29.92 -2.99
CA HIS A 20 36.75 -28.91 -3.97
C HIS A 20 35.36 -29.28 -4.51
N GLY A 21 34.34 -28.59 -4.00
CA GLY A 21 32.96 -28.81 -4.49
C GLY A 21 31.84 -28.00 -3.82
N GLN A 22 32.08 -27.25 -2.73
CA GLN A 22 31.01 -26.47 -2.07
C GLN A 22 31.25 -24.95 -1.98
N ILE A 23 32.43 -24.44 -2.36
CA ILE A 23 32.77 -23.00 -2.26
C ILE A 23 32.33 -22.18 -3.51
N SER A 24 32.01 -22.84 -4.63
CA SER A 24 31.72 -22.17 -5.90
C SER A 24 30.25 -21.79 -6.11
N GLN A 25 29.28 -22.60 -5.69
CA GLN A 25 27.87 -22.31 -5.98
C GLN A 25 27.29 -21.23 -5.06
N LYS A 26 27.64 -21.23 -3.77
CA LYS A 26 27.14 -20.24 -2.80
C LYS A 26 27.67 -18.83 -3.08
N SER A 27 28.94 -18.69 -3.45
CA SER A 27 29.55 -17.39 -3.77
C SER A 27 29.00 -16.81 -5.07
N ILE A 28 28.87 -17.62 -6.13
CA ILE A 28 28.28 -17.19 -7.42
C ILE A 28 26.80 -16.81 -7.26
N PHE A 29 26.04 -17.55 -6.44
CA PHE A 29 24.65 -17.24 -6.13
C PHE A 29 24.51 -15.89 -5.41
N THR A 30 25.31 -15.66 -4.36
CA THR A 30 25.32 -14.37 -3.64
C THR A 30 25.72 -13.19 -4.52
N THR A 31 26.71 -13.35 -5.41
CA THR A 31 27.12 -12.28 -6.35
C THR A 31 26.02 -11.96 -7.38
N ASN A 32 25.29 -12.97 -7.87
CA ASN A 32 24.20 -12.76 -8.82
C ASN A 32 22.97 -12.12 -8.18
N GLU A 33 22.63 -12.48 -6.94
CA GLU A 33 21.54 -11.84 -6.19
C GLU A 33 21.85 -10.37 -5.89
N GLN A 34 23.06 -10.07 -5.42
CA GLN A 34 23.49 -8.68 -5.17
C GLN A 34 23.49 -7.82 -6.43
N LYS A 35 23.92 -8.40 -7.57
CA LYS A 35 23.87 -7.71 -8.86
C LYS A 35 22.42 -7.41 -9.27
N LYS A 36 21.53 -8.40 -9.17
CA LYS A 36 20.11 -8.26 -9.49
C LYS A 36 19.44 -7.20 -8.61
N GLU A 37 19.70 -7.21 -7.31
CA GLU A 37 19.18 -6.22 -6.36
C GLU A 37 19.63 -4.80 -6.73
N LYS A 38 20.93 -4.63 -7.05
CA LYS A 38 21.48 -3.35 -7.50
C LYS A 38 20.82 -2.86 -8.79
N ASP A 39 20.60 -3.76 -9.75
CA ASP A 39 19.93 -3.43 -11.02
C ASP A 39 18.48 -2.96 -10.76
N ILE A 40 17.73 -3.65 -9.88
CA ILE A 40 16.36 -3.26 -9.47
C ILE A 40 16.36 -1.89 -8.78
N SER A 41 17.24 -1.68 -7.79
CA SER A 41 17.35 -0.39 -7.09
C SER A 41 17.66 0.75 -8.05
N GLN A 42 18.50 0.53 -9.07
CA GLN A 42 18.79 1.52 -10.09
C GLN A 42 17.58 1.79 -10.99
N THR A 43 16.82 0.76 -11.38
CA THR A 43 15.58 0.93 -12.15
C THR A 43 14.56 1.77 -11.37
N ILE A 44 14.34 1.46 -10.09
CA ILE A 44 13.45 2.24 -9.21
C ILE A 44 13.94 3.69 -9.12
N LYS A 45 15.24 3.89 -8.87
CA LYS A 45 15.83 5.24 -8.78
C LYS A 45 15.61 6.05 -10.06
N ASN A 46 15.82 5.44 -11.22
CA ASN A 46 15.61 6.11 -12.51
C ASN A 46 14.14 6.52 -12.69
N PHE A 47 13.19 5.63 -12.35
CA PHE A 47 11.77 5.97 -12.37
C PHE A 47 11.48 7.20 -11.50
N TYR A 48 11.94 7.22 -10.26
CA TYR A 48 11.69 8.34 -9.33
C TYR A 48 12.33 9.65 -9.78
N VAL A 49 13.57 9.62 -10.29
CA VAL A 49 14.24 10.81 -10.82
C VAL A 49 13.49 11.36 -12.03
N SER A 50 13.07 10.51 -12.96
CA SER A 50 12.27 10.93 -14.12
C SER A 50 10.92 11.50 -13.70
N TYR A 51 10.21 10.81 -12.81
CA TYR A 51 8.90 11.24 -12.31
C TYR A 51 8.97 12.59 -11.60
N ALA A 52 9.91 12.75 -10.66
CA ALA A 52 10.08 13.99 -9.92
C ALA A 52 10.56 15.16 -10.79
N SER A 53 11.40 14.89 -11.80
CA SER A 53 11.78 15.88 -12.81
C SER A 53 10.57 16.35 -13.59
N ASN A 54 9.69 15.45 -14.02
CA ASN A 54 8.47 15.80 -14.73
C ASN A 54 7.50 16.61 -13.86
N VAL A 55 7.33 16.26 -12.57
CA VAL A 55 6.53 17.05 -11.61
C VAL A 55 7.05 18.48 -11.54
N SER A 56 8.36 18.67 -11.41
CA SER A 56 8.99 20.00 -11.32
C SER A 56 8.78 20.84 -12.59
N ASN A 57 8.69 20.20 -13.77
CA ASN A 57 8.53 20.88 -15.06
C ASN A 57 7.07 20.96 -15.54
N GLY A 58 6.10 20.41 -14.80
CA GLY A 58 4.69 20.38 -15.19
C GLY A 58 4.39 19.44 -16.37
N PHE A 59 5.13 18.34 -16.50
CA PHE A 59 5.00 17.34 -17.57
C PHE A 59 4.03 16.21 -17.16
N ASP A 60 2.77 16.56 -16.94
CA ASP A 60 1.74 15.64 -16.41
C ASP A 60 1.44 14.47 -17.37
N VAL A 61 1.41 14.73 -18.68
CA VAL A 61 1.11 13.71 -19.71
C VAL A 61 2.23 12.67 -19.77
N GLU A 62 3.48 13.10 -19.66
CA GLU A 62 4.66 12.24 -19.61
C GLU A 62 4.65 11.38 -18.34
N ASN A 63 4.21 11.96 -17.21
CA ASN A 63 4.03 11.22 -15.97
C ASN A 63 2.93 10.17 -16.08
N ASP A 64 1.81 10.47 -16.72
CA ASP A 64 0.76 9.47 -16.97
C ASP A 64 1.28 8.25 -17.75
N VAL A 65 2.15 8.46 -18.75
CA VAL A 65 2.80 7.38 -19.50
C VAL A 65 3.78 6.63 -18.59
N LEU A 66 4.63 7.34 -17.86
CA LEU A 66 5.62 6.76 -16.97
C LEU A 66 4.98 5.90 -15.87
N LEU A 67 3.86 6.33 -15.30
CA LEU A 67 3.08 5.58 -14.32
C LEU A 67 2.53 4.29 -14.93
N LYS A 68 1.89 4.35 -16.11
CA LYS A 68 1.36 3.15 -16.79
C LYS A 68 2.45 2.16 -17.16
N GLU A 69 3.66 2.64 -17.42
CA GLU A 69 4.81 1.80 -17.72
C GLU A 69 5.40 1.13 -16.48
N ASN A 70 5.46 1.83 -15.34
CA ASN A 70 6.22 1.38 -14.17
C ASN A 70 5.36 0.91 -12.99
N MET A 71 4.06 1.17 -13.01
CA MET A 71 3.15 0.80 -11.93
C MET A 71 2.05 -0.15 -12.39
N THR A 72 1.46 -0.83 -11.41
CA THR A 72 0.23 -1.57 -11.64
C THR A 72 -0.97 -0.63 -11.78
N PRO A 73 -1.94 -0.96 -12.63
CA PRO A 73 -3.19 -0.20 -12.72
C PRO A 73 -3.93 -0.09 -11.36
N GLU A 74 -3.88 -1.15 -10.54
CA GLU A 74 -4.42 -1.18 -9.17
C GLU A 74 -3.81 -0.10 -8.28
N LEU A 75 -2.48 0.03 -8.32
CA LEU A 75 -1.75 1.05 -7.56
C LEU A 75 -2.09 2.45 -8.05
N ILE A 76 -2.09 2.69 -9.38
CA ILE A 76 -2.44 4.00 -9.94
C ILE A 76 -3.82 4.46 -9.44
N ALA A 77 -4.81 3.56 -9.48
CA ALA A 77 -6.15 3.85 -8.97
C ALA A 77 -6.17 4.17 -7.47
N LYS A 78 -5.32 3.53 -6.65
CA LYS A 78 -5.17 3.85 -5.22
C LYS A 78 -4.48 5.20 -5.00
N ILE A 79 -3.43 5.51 -5.74
CA ILE A 79 -2.68 6.76 -5.61
C ILE A 79 -3.59 7.97 -5.81
N HIS A 80 -4.50 7.93 -6.80
CA HIS A 80 -5.47 9.03 -7.00
C HIS A 80 -6.36 9.26 -5.76
N ARG A 81 -6.78 8.19 -5.08
CA ARG A 81 -7.60 8.31 -3.86
C ARG A 81 -6.80 8.83 -2.68
N ILE A 82 -5.56 8.34 -2.50
CA ILE A 82 -4.66 8.85 -1.46
C ILE A 82 -4.39 10.33 -1.69
N SER A 83 -4.07 10.73 -2.93
CA SER A 83 -3.80 12.12 -3.29
C SER A 83 -4.97 13.04 -2.97
N ALA A 84 -6.21 12.63 -3.28
CA ALA A 84 -7.41 13.35 -2.89
C ALA A 84 -7.59 13.44 -1.36
N ALA A 85 -7.20 12.39 -0.62
CA ALA A 85 -7.28 12.35 0.83
C ALA A 85 -6.28 13.27 1.55
N VAL A 86 -5.09 13.49 0.97
CA VAL A 86 -3.99 14.23 1.63
C VAL A 86 -3.65 15.57 0.97
N GLY A 87 -4.15 15.82 -0.24
CA GLY A 87 -3.86 17.05 -0.98
C GLY A 87 -2.40 17.19 -1.43
N SER A 88 -1.71 16.06 -1.63
CA SER A 88 -0.32 15.99 -2.08
C SER A 88 -0.14 14.80 -3.05
N ASP A 89 0.99 14.73 -3.74
CA ASP A 89 1.38 13.57 -4.54
C ASP A 89 1.98 12.48 -3.62
N PRO A 90 1.33 11.32 -3.46
CA PRO A 90 1.82 10.26 -2.58
C PRO A 90 3.10 9.55 -3.08
N ILE A 91 3.43 9.68 -4.36
CA ILE A 91 4.60 9.06 -4.98
C ILE A 91 5.86 9.78 -4.52
N ILE A 92 5.83 11.11 -4.42
CA ILE A 92 6.95 11.93 -3.92
C ILE A 92 6.72 12.47 -2.50
N ARG A 93 5.50 12.36 -1.95
CA ARG A 93 5.05 12.92 -0.67
C ARG A 93 5.25 14.44 -0.57
N ALA A 94 4.89 15.14 -1.64
CA ALA A 94 4.97 16.60 -1.74
C ALA A 94 3.92 17.14 -2.71
N GLN A 95 3.64 18.45 -2.65
CA GLN A 95 2.76 19.12 -3.62
C GLN A 95 3.51 19.45 -4.92
N ASP A 96 4.79 19.79 -4.80
CA ASP A 96 5.70 20.15 -5.87
C ASP A 96 7.09 19.53 -5.62
N PHE A 97 8.01 19.69 -6.58
CA PHE A 97 9.35 19.13 -6.48
C PHE A 97 10.42 20.13 -6.97
N ASN A 98 11.52 20.26 -6.22
CA ASN A 98 12.68 21.06 -6.60
C ASN A 98 13.75 20.19 -7.26
N LEU A 99 14.20 20.57 -8.47
CA LEU A 99 15.23 19.85 -9.23
C LEU A 99 16.55 19.64 -8.46
N GLU A 100 16.89 20.52 -7.52
CA GLU A 100 18.10 20.37 -6.68
C GLU A 100 18.08 19.06 -5.86
N ALA A 101 16.89 18.61 -5.44
CA ALA A 101 16.71 17.39 -4.68
C ALA A 101 16.97 16.11 -5.51
N LEU A 102 16.99 16.17 -6.84
CA LEU A 102 17.13 14.99 -7.70
C LEU A 102 18.41 14.20 -7.41
N SER A 103 19.50 14.91 -7.09
CA SER A 103 20.80 14.30 -6.79
C SER A 103 20.80 13.46 -5.50
N SER A 104 19.85 13.73 -4.60
CA SER A 104 19.75 13.09 -3.29
C SER A 104 18.93 11.79 -3.29
N PHE A 105 18.31 11.42 -4.42
CA PHE A 105 17.55 10.17 -4.50
C PHE A 105 18.45 8.97 -4.20
N ASP A 106 17.99 8.12 -3.30
CA ASP A 106 18.59 6.83 -2.97
C ASP A 106 17.51 5.75 -2.88
N VAL A 107 17.91 4.52 -3.20
CA VAL A 107 17.04 3.36 -3.14
C VAL A 107 17.77 2.23 -2.43
N LYS A 108 17.19 1.81 -1.31
CA LYS A 108 17.71 0.73 -0.48
C LYS A 108 16.74 -0.44 -0.48
N HIS A 109 17.22 -1.65 -0.78
CA HIS A 109 16.45 -2.87 -0.55
C HIS A 109 16.18 -3.06 0.95
N LEU A 110 14.96 -3.47 1.28
CA LEU A 110 14.54 -3.72 2.66
C LEU A 110 14.51 -5.22 2.92
N GLU A 111 13.45 -5.87 2.47
CA GLU A 111 13.23 -7.31 2.60
C GLU A 111 12.35 -7.77 1.44
N GLU A 112 12.49 -9.02 1.03
CA GLU A 112 11.69 -9.62 -0.05
C GLU A 112 11.58 -8.67 -1.27
N ASP A 113 10.38 -8.22 -1.59
CA ASP A 113 10.07 -7.34 -2.71
C ASP A 113 9.96 -5.86 -2.33
N TRP A 114 10.37 -5.49 -1.11
CA TRP A 114 10.26 -4.14 -0.57
C TRP A 114 11.54 -3.33 -0.71
N TYR A 115 11.37 -2.06 -1.07
CA TYR A 115 12.44 -1.09 -1.24
C TYR A 115 12.06 0.23 -0.54
N MET A 116 13.04 0.90 0.05
CA MET A 116 12.90 2.26 0.55
C MET A 116 13.46 3.21 -0.49
N VAL A 117 12.61 4.09 -1.00
CA VAL A 117 13.04 5.26 -1.76
C VAL A 117 13.20 6.41 -0.80
N SER A 118 14.27 7.19 -0.93
CA SER A 118 14.46 8.38 -0.12
C SER A 118 15.10 9.52 -0.89
N TYR A 119 14.80 10.75 -0.49
CA TYR A 119 15.45 11.97 -0.98
C TYR A 119 15.45 13.03 0.12
N ILE A 120 16.27 14.07 -0.01
CA ILE A 120 16.33 15.20 0.91
C ILE A 120 15.45 16.32 0.35
N SER A 121 14.40 16.69 1.07
CA SER A 121 13.56 17.83 0.69
C SER A 121 14.30 19.14 0.91
N THR A 122 14.42 19.96 -0.12
CA THR A 122 15.05 21.29 -0.03
C THR A 122 14.21 22.31 0.75
N TYR A 123 12.93 22.01 1.02
CA TYR A 123 12.05 22.94 1.73
C TYR A 123 12.27 22.92 3.25
N ASN A 124 12.78 21.82 3.79
CA ASN A 124 12.91 21.64 5.24
C ASN A 124 14.11 20.76 5.67
N ASP A 125 14.99 20.41 4.74
CA ASP A 125 16.18 19.57 4.92
C ASP A 125 15.88 18.18 5.54
N LYS A 126 14.63 17.71 5.45
CA LYS A 126 14.25 16.39 5.96
C LYS A 126 14.43 15.32 4.89
N VAL A 127 14.89 14.16 5.34
CA VAL A 127 14.87 12.94 4.53
C VAL A 127 13.42 12.44 4.42
N ILE A 128 12.89 12.48 3.22
CA ILE A 128 11.63 11.86 2.85
C ILE A 128 11.90 10.37 2.60
N LYS A 129 11.01 9.51 3.10
CA LYS A 129 11.13 8.05 3.03
C LYS A 129 9.83 7.48 2.48
N ILE A 130 9.93 6.70 1.40
CA ILE A 130 8.78 6.22 0.63
C ILE A 130 8.99 4.72 0.42
N PRO A 131 8.45 3.88 1.32
CA PRO A 131 8.51 2.44 1.17
C PRO A 131 7.59 1.97 0.05
N ILE A 132 8.12 1.16 -0.85
CA ILE A 132 7.41 0.60 -2.00
C ILE A 132 7.59 -0.91 -2.07
N ARG A 133 6.62 -1.59 -2.68
CA ARG A 133 6.76 -2.99 -3.10
C ARG A 133 6.80 -3.05 -4.61
N VAL A 134 7.67 -3.91 -5.13
CA VAL A 134 7.74 -4.23 -6.56
C VAL A 134 7.26 -5.65 -6.81
N LYS A 135 6.78 -5.93 -8.01
CA LYS A 135 6.56 -7.29 -8.49
C LYS A 135 7.23 -7.46 -9.84
N ASN A 136 7.70 -8.66 -10.10
CA ASN A 136 8.17 -9.02 -11.43
C ASN A 136 7.08 -9.84 -12.13
N LYS A 137 6.38 -9.23 -13.08
CA LYS A 137 5.36 -9.89 -13.90
C LYS A 137 5.81 -9.88 -15.35
N ASP A 138 5.88 -11.05 -15.98
CA ASP A 138 6.26 -11.20 -17.40
C ASP A 138 7.62 -10.55 -17.74
N ASN A 139 8.61 -10.71 -16.85
CA ASN A 139 9.93 -10.07 -16.92
C ASN A 139 9.91 -8.53 -16.88
N LYS A 140 8.80 -7.93 -16.45
CA LYS A 140 8.67 -6.50 -16.23
C LYS A 140 8.54 -6.22 -14.74
N LEU A 141 9.49 -5.44 -14.22
CA LEU A 141 9.41 -4.88 -12.88
C LEU A 141 8.30 -3.82 -12.84
N GLN A 142 7.36 -3.94 -11.90
CA GLN A 142 6.33 -2.93 -11.67
C GLN A 142 6.22 -2.64 -10.18
N ILE A 143 6.04 -1.38 -9.82
CA ILE A 143 5.64 -0.99 -8.46
C ILE A 143 4.17 -1.34 -8.29
N ASP A 144 3.85 -2.16 -7.29
CA ASP A 144 2.49 -2.63 -7.03
C ASP A 144 1.93 -2.16 -5.69
N TYR A 145 2.77 -1.54 -4.85
CA TYR A 145 2.33 -0.86 -3.65
C TYR A 145 3.26 0.30 -3.29
N ILE A 146 2.68 1.40 -2.84
CA ILE A 146 3.38 2.50 -2.18
C ILE A 146 2.72 2.67 -0.82
N THR A 147 3.53 2.70 0.24
CA THR A 147 3.03 2.95 1.59
C THR A 147 2.48 4.38 1.65
N PRO A 148 1.19 4.57 1.98
CA PRO A 148 0.64 5.91 2.10
C PRO A 148 1.38 6.73 3.16
N GLU A 149 1.41 8.05 2.99
CA GLU A 149 2.18 8.95 3.86
C GLU A 149 1.78 8.87 5.34
N TRP A 150 0.52 8.58 5.64
CA TRP A 150 0.04 8.37 7.00
C TRP A 150 0.67 7.18 7.73
N ASN A 151 1.20 6.20 7.00
CA ASN A 151 1.92 5.06 7.54
C ASN A 151 3.44 5.30 7.58
N ASN A 152 3.89 6.52 7.25
CA ASN A 152 5.28 6.95 7.28
C ASN A 152 6.23 5.95 6.59
N SER A 153 7.14 5.34 7.35
CA SER A 153 8.20 4.47 6.84
C SER A 153 7.90 2.99 7.07
N LEU A 154 6.66 2.64 7.42
CA LEU A 154 6.24 1.24 7.57
C LEU A 154 6.33 0.51 6.23
N TYR A 155 6.67 -0.76 6.26
CA TYR A 155 6.74 -1.62 5.08
C TYR A 155 6.41 -3.06 5.48
N GLY A 156 6.30 -3.93 4.48
CA GLY A 156 6.10 -5.35 4.67
C GLY A 156 4.67 -5.78 4.34
N ASP A 157 4.52 -7.07 4.08
CA ASP A 157 3.28 -7.66 3.57
C ASP A 157 2.11 -7.60 4.57
N SER A 158 2.39 -7.28 5.84
CA SER A 158 1.35 -6.94 6.83
C SER A 158 0.52 -5.73 6.42
N LEU A 159 0.98 -4.88 5.50
CA LEU A 159 0.20 -3.74 4.96
C LEU A 159 -0.81 -4.15 3.88
N LEU A 160 -0.75 -5.39 3.39
CA LEU A 160 -1.53 -5.83 2.22
C LEU A 160 -2.76 -6.63 2.64
N CYS A 161 -3.91 -6.35 2.04
CA CYS A 161 -5.10 -7.20 2.22
C CYS A 161 -5.12 -8.35 1.22
N LYS A 162 -5.54 -9.52 1.70
CA LYS A 162 -5.76 -10.71 0.86
C LYS A 162 -7.24 -10.80 0.52
N GLN A 163 -7.56 -11.19 -0.71
CA GLN A 163 -8.93 -11.21 -1.21
C GLN A 163 -9.82 -12.27 -0.54
N ASP A 164 -9.22 -13.31 0.05
CA ASP A 164 -9.92 -14.44 0.66
C ASP A 164 -10.65 -14.10 1.98
N THR A 165 -10.52 -12.87 2.49
CA THR A 165 -11.13 -12.44 3.76
C THR A 165 -12.52 -11.83 3.62
N LEU A 166 -13.18 -11.92 2.46
CA LEU A 166 -14.53 -11.38 2.30
C LEU A 166 -15.55 -12.15 3.14
N GLN A 167 -16.10 -11.47 4.14
CA GLN A 167 -17.13 -12.01 5.01
C GLN A 167 -18.51 -11.90 4.34
N THR A 168 -19.41 -12.82 4.68
CA THR A 168 -20.81 -12.67 4.29
C THR A 168 -21.47 -11.61 5.17
N ILE A 169 -22.28 -10.73 4.58
CA ILE A 169 -23.04 -9.73 5.33
C ILE A 169 -24.19 -10.43 6.06
N ASP A 170 -24.18 -10.38 7.38
CA ASP A 170 -25.13 -11.06 8.26
C ASP A 170 -26.22 -10.09 8.70
N SER A 171 -27.46 -10.37 8.31
CA SER A 171 -28.62 -9.51 8.58
C SER A 171 -29.51 -9.97 9.74
N SER A 172 -29.00 -10.80 10.65
CA SER A 172 -29.77 -11.34 11.79
C SER A 172 -30.09 -10.30 12.86
N SER A 173 -29.30 -9.23 12.97
CA SER A 173 -29.55 -8.08 13.83
C SER A 173 -28.97 -6.80 13.21
N PRO A 174 -29.45 -5.59 13.59
CA PRO A 174 -28.94 -4.35 13.02
C PRO A 174 -27.43 -4.17 13.28
N MET A 175 -26.97 -4.52 14.49
CA MET A 175 -25.57 -4.40 14.89
C MET A 175 -24.67 -5.37 14.11
N LEU A 176 -25.12 -6.61 13.90
CA LEU A 176 -24.32 -7.60 13.16
C LEU A 176 -24.30 -7.28 11.66
N PHE A 177 -25.42 -6.78 11.12
CA PHE A 177 -25.48 -6.21 9.77
C PHE A 177 -24.45 -5.11 9.61
N LEU A 178 -24.46 -4.13 10.52
CA LEU A 178 -23.58 -2.98 10.41
C LEU A 178 -22.10 -3.37 10.45
N LYS A 179 -21.72 -4.25 11.39
CA LYS A 179 -20.34 -4.77 11.52
C LYS A 179 -19.89 -5.49 10.25
N THR A 180 -20.69 -6.43 9.75
CA THR A 180 -20.31 -7.25 8.59
C THR A 180 -20.39 -6.47 7.28
N PHE A 181 -21.33 -5.53 7.16
CA PHE A 181 -21.38 -4.56 6.06
C PHE A 181 -20.10 -3.74 6.02
N TYR A 182 -19.73 -3.05 7.10
CA TYR A 182 -18.55 -2.20 7.11
C TYR A 182 -17.25 -2.99 6.95
N ALA A 183 -17.14 -4.19 7.51
CA ALA A 183 -16.00 -5.08 7.26
C ALA A 183 -15.87 -5.43 5.76
N THR A 184 -16.99 -5.75 5.11
CA THR A 184 -17.01 -6.06 3.66
C THR A 184 -16.71 -4.84 2.81
N TYR A 185 -17.26 -3.68 3.21
CA TYR A 185 -17.17 -2.41 2.50
C TYR A 185 -15.75 -1.85 2.52
N THR A 186 -15.15 -1.75 3.70
CA THR A 186 -13.77 -1.25 3.88
C THR A 186 -12.72 -2.21 3.29
N MET A 187 -12.99 -3.52 3.27
CA MET A 187 -12.12 -4.49 2.59
C MET A 187 -12.02 -4.26 1.07
N GLN A 188 -13.06 -3.69 0.42
CA GLN A 188 -12.96 -3.36 -1.01
C GLN A 188 -11.84 -2.34 -1.27
N TYR A 189 -11.71 -1.33 -0.41
CA TYR A 189 -10.61 -0.36 -0.49
C TYR A 189 -9.25 -1.02 -0.28
N CYS A 190 -9.16 -1.87 0.75
CA CYS A 190 -7.88 -2.44 1.16
C CYS A 190 -7.32 -3.45 0.14
N THR A 191 -8.18 -4.14 -0.62
CA THR A 191 -7.76 -5.11 -1.65
C THR A 191 -7.32 -4.47 -2.97
N MET A 192 -7.43 -3.14 -3.11
CA MET A 192 -6.96 -2.38 -4.27
C MET A 192 -7.52 -2.85 -5.62
N SER A 193 -8.75 -3.38 -5.64
CA SER A 193 -9.38 -3.84 -6.88
C SER A 193 -9.55 -2.70 -7.89
N LEU A 194 -9.20 -2.94 -9.15
CA LEU A 194 -9.51 -2.02 -10.26
C LEU A 194 -10.99 -1.68 -10.38
N ASP A 195 -11.84 -2.64 -10.02
CA ASP A 195 -13.30 -2.51 -10.07
C ASP A 195 -13.91 -1.97 -8.76
N LEU A 196 -13.12 -1.24 -7.96
CA LEU A 196 -13.55 -0.72 -6.65
C LEU A 196 -14.89 0.00 -6.73
N VAL A 197 -15.03 0.94 -7.68
CA VAL A 197 -16.24 1.76 -7.80
C VAL A 197 -17.48 0.89 -7.98
N ASN A 198 -17.47 -0.06 -8.93
CA ASN A 198 -18.62 -0.92 -9.17
C ASN A 198 -18.90 -1.86 -7.99
N ARG A 199 -17.86 -2.37 -7.33
CA ARG A 199 -18.02 -3.20 -6.12
C ARG A 199 -18.69 -2.44 -4.97
N LEU A 200 -18.31 -1.17 -4.77
CA LEU A 200 -18.96 -0.32 -3.79
C LEU A 200 -20.40 0.03 -4.20
N GLU A 201 -20.66 0.27 -5.49
CA GLU A 201 -22.03 0.49 -6.00
C GLU A 201 -22.93 -0.72 -5.74
N VAL A 202 -22.47 -1.95 -6.04
CA VAL A 202 -23.25 -3.18 -5.76
C VAL A 202 -23.63 -3.28 -4.29
N LEU A 203 -22.74 -2.91 -3.38
CA LEU A 203 -23.04 -2.88 -1.94
C LEU A 203 -24.04 -1.78 -1.59
N ARG A 204 -23.87 -0.57 -2.13
CA ARG A 204 -24.79 0.57 -1.90
C ARG A 204 -26.18 0.28 -2.45
N GLU A 205 -26.31 -0.23 -3.67
CA GLU A 205 -27.60 -0.57 -4.28
C GLU A 205 -28.37 -1.64 -3.49
N LYS A 206 -27.65 -2.61 -2.93
CA LYS A 206 -28.25 -3.70 -2.16
C LYS A 206 -28.64 -3.28 -0.73
N PHE A 207 -27.83 -2.44 -0.09
CA PHE A 207 -27.91 -2.22 1.36
C PHE A 207 -28.20 -0.76 1.77
N CYS A 208 -28.35 0.16 0.84
CA CYS A 208 -28.80 1.53 1.12
C CYS A 208 -30.22 1.75 0.60
N THR A 209 -31.06 2.48 1.35
CA THR A 209 -32.36 2.93 0.83
C THR A 209 -32.18 4.05 -0.20
N LYS A 210 -33.27 4.44 -0.88
CA LYS A 210 -33.26 5.59 -1.79
C LYS A 210 -32.82 6.88 -1.08
N LYS A 211 -33.22 7.05 0.18
CA LYS A 211 -32.86 8.22 0.99
C LYS A 211 -31.34 8.29 1.25
N ALA A 212 -30.73 7.20 1.70
CA ALA A 212 -29.28 7.11 1.84
C ALA A 212 -28.56 7.28 0.49
N SER A 213 -29.06 6.64 -0.57
CA SER A 213 -28.49 6.74 -1.92
C SER A 213 -28.48 8.17 -2.44
N ASP A 214 -29.55 8.93 -2.22
CA ASP A 214 -29.65 10.34 -2.63
C ASP A 214 -28.63 11.22 -1.93
N LYS A 215 -28.37 10.96 -0.64
CA LYS A 215 -27.31 11.66 0.09
C LYS A 215 -25.92 11.34 -0.46
N ILE A 216 -25.63 10.05 -0.67
CA ILE A 216 -24.35 9.62 -1.25
C ILE A 216 -24.12 10.27 -2.62
N GLN A 217 -25.14 10.26 -3.49
CA GLN A 217 -25.06 10.87 -4.83
C GLN A 217 -24.86 12.39 -4.74
N LYS A 218 -25.60 13.08 -3.85
CA LYS A 218 -25.43 14.52 -3.63
C LYS A 218 -24.00 14.85 -3.19
N THR A 219 -23.44 14.11 -2.24
CA THR A 219 -22.07 14.31 -1.76
C THR A 219 -21.05 14.07 -2.88
N ARG A 220 -21.19 12.99 -3.65
CA ARG A 220 -20.28 12.69 -4.77
C ARG A 220 -20.33 13.73 -5.89
N ALA A 221 -21.46 14.42 -6.05
CA ALA A 221 -21.61 15.51 -7.01
C ALA A 221 -20.92 16.80 -6.54
N SER A 222 -20.80 17.02 -5.23
CA SER A 222 -20.08 18.19 -4.67
C SER A 222 -18.59 17.93 -4.43
N GLU A 223 -18.22 16.68 -4.15
CA GLU A 223 -16.86 16.30 -3.75
C GLU A 223 -16.48 14.98 -4.43
N GLN A 224 -15.76 15.08 -5.55
CA GLN A 224 -15.44 13.93 -6.38
C GLN A 224 -14.49 12.97 -5.65
N GLY A 225 -14.87 11.70 -5.58
CA GLY A 225 -14.04 10.64 -4.98
C GLY A 225 -14.23 10.48 -3.47
N TYR A 226 -14.86 11.44 -2.79
CA TYR A 226 -15.23 11.32 -1.39
C TYR A 226 -16.37 10.31 -1.21
N ASP A 227 -16.26 9.47 -0.18
CA ASP A 227 -17.28 8.48 0.17
C ASP A 227 -17.83 8.71 1.57
N LEU A 228 -19.11 9.09 1.60
CA LEU A 228 -19.87 9.36 2.82
C LEU A 228 -19.98 8.16 3.76
N LEU A 229 -19.90 6.92 3.25
CA LEU A 229 -19.97 5.72 4.10
C LEU A 229 -18.69 5.46 4.88
N ILE A 230 -17.56 6.03 4.45
CA ILE A 230 -16.31 6.03 5.22
C ILE A 230 -15.89 7.43 5.68
N ASP A 231 -16.61 8.48 5.29
CA ASP A 231 -16.25 9.88 5.59
C ASP A 231 -14.80 10.20 5.17
N TYR A 232 -14.39 9.68 4.01
CA TYR A 232 -13.04 9.89 3.46
C TYR A 232 -12.93 9.44 1.99
N TYR A 233 -11.73 9.55 1.42
CA TYR A 233 -11.44 9.22 0.01
C TYR A 233 -10.86 7.81 -0.20
N ASP A 234 -10.14 7.27 0.78
CA ASP A 234 -9.61 5.90 0.79
C ASP A 234 -9.77 5.29 2.18
N PHE A 235 -9.62 3.98 2.33
CA PHE A 235 -9.61 3.33 3.64
C PHE A 235 -8.38 2.43 3.78
N ASP A 236 -7.60 2.63 4.85
CA ASP A 236 -6.36 1.89 5.08
C ASP A 236 -6.59 0.62 5.91
N LYS A 237 -5.83 -0.43 5.59
CA LYS A 237 -5.85 -1.69 6.31
C LYS A 237 -5.57 -1.49 7.80
N LEU A 238 -4.66 -0.60 8.17
CA LEU A 238 -4.27 -0.36 9.55
C LEU A 238 -5.35 0.34 10.37
N TRP A 239 -6.40 0.86 9.74
CA TRP A 239 -7.55 1.43 10.44
C TRP A 239 -8.63 0.38 10.77
N LEU A 240 -8.58 -0.82 10.14
CA LEU A 240 -9.54 -1.88 10.43
C LEU A 240 -9.64 -2.24 11.93
N PRO A 241 -8.54 -2.36 12.70
CA PRO A 241 -8.62 -2.69 14.12
C PRO A 241 -9.25 -1.59 14.99
N THR A 242 -9.33 -0.35 14.51
CA THR A 242 -9.90 0.79 15.26
C THR A 242 -11.40 0.97 14.99
N LEU A 243 -11.94 0.22 14.03
CA LEU A 243 -13.35 0.27 13.66
C LEU A 243 -14.24 -0.20 14.83
N SER A 244 -15.15 0.66 15.25
CA SER A 244 -16.01 0.47 16.41
C SER A 244 -17.45 0.89 16.11
N PHE A 245 -18.38 0.30 16.87
CA PHE A 245 -19.81 0.42 16.61
C PHE A 245 -20.56 0.62 17.93
N ALA A 246 -21.42 1.62 17.99
CA ALA A 246 -22.28 1.89 19.14
C ALA A 246 -23.73 2.09 18.69
N HIS A 247 -24.67 1.50 19.42
CA HIS A 247 -26.08 1.87 19.29
C HIS A 247 -26.32 3.15 20.10
N LEU A 248 -27.05 4.11 19.54
CA LEU A 248 -27.34 5.39 20.20
C LEU A 248 -28.77 5.41 20.73
N ASN A 249 -29.74 5.52 19.82
CA ASN A 249 -31.16 5.58 20.14
C ASN A 249 -31.96 5.11 18.92
N GLY A 250 -33.13 4.49 19.14
CA GLY A 250 -33.99 4.02 18.04
C GLY A 250 -33.23 3.19 17.01
N ASP A 251 -33.27 3.63 15.76
CA ASP A 251 -32.58 2.99 14.62
C ASP A 251 -31.18 3.57 14.36
N GLU A 252 -30.68 4.48 15.21
CA GLU A 252 -29.43 5.20 15.00
C GLU A 252 -28.23 4.49 15.64
N TYR A 253 -27.16 4.37 14.85
CA TYR A 253 -25.89 3.78 15.23
C TYR A 253 -24.75 4.74 14.88
N LYS A 254 -23.67 4.66 15.65
CA LYS A 254 -22.40 5.32 15.35
C LYS A 254 -21.39 4.28 14.90
N VAL A 255 -20.75 4.55 13.77
CA VAL A 255 -19.55 3.88 13.28
C VAL A 255 -18.39 4.83 13.47
N SER A 256 -17.34 4.39 14.15
CA SER A 256 -16.16 5.21 14.40
C SER A 256 -14.90 4.45 14.04
N TYR A 257 -13.91 5.14 13.50
CA TYR A 257 -12.55 4.60 13.33
C TYR A 257 -11.53 5.73 13.47
N THR A 258 -10.31 5.36 13.84
CA THR A 258 -9.19 6.31 13.97
C THR A 258 -8.31 6.20 12.74
N LYS A 259 -8.16 7.31 12.02
CA LYS A 259 -7.24 7.48 10.90
C LYS A 259 -5.93 8.08 11.40
N TRP A 260 -5.14 8.60 10.47
CA TRP A 260 -3.84 9.19 10.74
C TRP A 260 -3.92 10.39 11.70
N GLN A 261 -2.81 10.66 12.41
CA GLN A 261 -2.71 11.70 13.44
C GLN A 261 -3.72 11.57 14.59
N ASP A 262 -4.12 10.33 14.92
CA ASP A 262 -5.13 10.01 15.94
C ASP A 262 -6.49 10.68 15.69
N MET A 263 -6.75 11.11 14.45
CA MET A 263 -8.00 11.72 14.06
C MET A 263 -9.10 10.66 14.05
N THR A 264 -10.14 10.87 14.84
CA THR A 264 -11.29 9.96 14.89
C THR A 264 -12.37 10.45 13.94
N THR A 265 -12.78 9.59 13.02
CA THR A 265 -13.94 9.81 12.16
C THR A 265 -15.17 9.20 12.82
N ASN A 266 -16.29 9.94 12.81
CA ASN A 266 -17.58 9.50 13.35
C ASN A 266 -18.66 9.59 12.26
N ILE A 267 -19.30 8.46 11.99
CA ILE A 267 -20.33 8.31 10.97
C ILE A 267 -21.59 7.82 11.68
N PHE A 268 -22.67 8.58 11.58
CA PHE A 268 -23.98 8.22 12.12
C PHE A 268 -24.82 7.62 11.00
N VAL A 269 -25.32 6.42 11.25
CA VAL A 269 -26.16 5.69 10.31
C VAL A 269 -27.48 5.30 10.95
N SER A 270 -28.57 5.44 10.21
CA SER A 270 -29.86 4.86 10.57
C SER A 270 -29.99 3.50 9.90
N VAL A 271 -30.34 2.45 10.66
CA VAL A 271 -30.48 1.09 10.17
C VAL A 271 -31.91 0.59 10.39
N ILE A 272 -32.62 0.30 9.31
CA ILE A 272 -34.02 -0.15 9.35
C ILE A 272 -34.16 -1.55 8.75
N LYS A 273 -35.25 -2.25 9.08
CA LYS A 273 -35.59 -3.54 8.47
C LYS A 273 -36.46 -3.35 7.22
N LYS A 274 -36.07 -3.95 6.10
CA LYS A 274 -36.79 -3.96 4.82
C LYS A 274 -36.68 -5.33 4.16
N ASN A 275 -37.82 -5.96 3.83
CA ASN A 275 -37.87 -7.27 3.17
C ASN A 275 -36.96 -8.33 3.85
N ASP A 276 -37.12 -8.46 5.17
CA ASP A 276 -36.35 -9.38 6.03
C ASP A 276 -34.84 -9.15 6.12
N MET A 277 -34.32 -8.04 5.60
CA MET A 277 -32.93 -7.62 5.77
C MET A 277 -32.84 -6.24 6.41
N TYR A 278 -31.77 -5.99 7.16
CA TYR A 278 -31.37 -4.66 7.58
C TYR A 278 -30.66 -3.91 6.45
N VAL A 279 -30.96 -2.62 6.34
CA VAL A 279 -30.40 -1.68 5.35
C VAL A 279 -30.09 -0.34 6.01
N ILE A 280 -29.14 0.40 5.45
CA ILE A 280 -28.81 1.77 5.83
C ILE A 280 -29.86 2.70 5.21
N ASP A 281 -30.66 3.36 6.05
CA ASP A 281 -31.67 4.32 5.62
C ASP A 281 -31.14 5.75 5.50
N ASP A 282 -30.22 6.10 6.38
CA ASP A 282 -29.72 7.46 6.47
C ASP A 282 -28.26 7.51 6.92
N ILE A 283 -27.55 8.56 6.49
CA ILE A 283 -26.14 8.79 6.82
C ILE A 283 -25.94 10.26 7.16
N ARG A 284 -25.14 10.51 8.20
CA ARG A 284 -24.59 11.80 8.59
C ARG A 284 -23.16 11.62 9.09
N VAL A 285 -22.31 12.58 8.80
CA VAL A 285 -20.96 12.68 9.36
C VAL A 285 -20.91 13.89 10.30
N GLU A 286 -19.99 13.90 11.26
CA GLU A 286 -19.72 15.13 12.02
C GLU A 286 -19.17 16.17 11.04
N SER A 287 -19.83 17.33 10.97
CA SER A 287 -19.26 18.46 10.25
C SER A 287 -18.13 19.03 11.09
N ASP A 288 -16.94 19.17 10.50
CA ASP A 288 -15.88 20.00 11.06
C ASP A 288 -16.44 21.42 11.22
N TYR A 289 -16.56 21.86 12.48
CA TYR A 289 -17.02 23.21 12.84
C TYR A 289 -15.94 24.26 12.60
#